data_AF-A0A2G1VK12-F1
#
_entry.id   AF-A0A2G1VK12-F1
#
_cell.length_a   1.000
_cell.length_b   1.000
_cell.length_c   1.000
_cell.angle_alpha   90.00
_cell.angle_beta   90.00
_cell.angle_gamma   90.00
#
_symmetry.space_group_name_H-M   'P 1'
#
loop_
_entity.id
_entity.type
_entity.pdbx_description
1 polymer ?
#
loop_
_entity_poly.entity_id
_entity_poly.type
_entity_poly.pdbx_seq_one_letter_code
_entity_poly.pdbx_strand_id
1 'polypeptide(L)'
;MVSYLADNALTYAGGSVLGDSVRSEYKINYLRPTIGEILIAKASVISAGKRQAVCQCQVIAIAEGEERMVAVAQGTITKAGDSRDGLDFPFDRRRIRPTWGLSGQFSLNQY
;
A
#
# COMPACT_ATOMS: atom_id res chain seq x y z
N MET A 1 -9.65 -6.39 4.81
CA MET A 1 -8.32 -7.02 5.00
C MET A 1 -7.55 -7.12 3.69
N VAL A 2 -8.10 -7.72 2.63
CA VAL A 2 -7.44 -7.88 1.32
C VAL A 2 -6.98 -6.56 0.69
N SER A 3 -7.88 -5.57 0.60
CA SER A 3 -7.55 -4.23 0.07
C SER A 3 -6.40 -3.59 0.84
N TYR A 4 -6.44 -3.66 2.17
CA TYR A 4 -5.42 -3.11 3.06
C TYR A 4 -4.04 -3.77 2.88
N LEU A 5 -3.99 -5.09 2.69
CA LEU A 5 -2.73 -5.78 2.37
C LEU A 5 -2.16 -5.31 1.03
N ALA A 6 -3.00 -5.21 0.00
CA ALA A 6 -2.59 -4.73 -1.31
C ALA A 6 -2.16 -3.25 -1.28
N ASP A 7 -2.84 -2.42 -0.50
CA ASP A 7 -2.56 -1.02 -0.25
C ASP A 7 -1.13 -0.82 0.28
N ASN A 8 -0.81 -1.50 1.38
CA ASN A 8 0.50 -1.45 2.01
C ASN A 8 1.61 -1.96 1.06
N ALA A 9 1.35 -3.07 0.36
CA ALA A 9 2.30 -3.64 -0.58
C ALA A 9 2.60 -2.69 -1.75
N LEU A 10 1.57 -2.05 -2.33
CA LEU A 10 1.74 -1.06 -3.39
C LEU A 10 2.52 0.16 -2.92
N THR A 11 2.18 0.71 -1.75
CA THR A 11 2.90 1.87 -1.18
C THR A 11 4.36 1.56 -0.96
N TYR A 12 4.66 0.38 -0.43
CA TYR A 12 6.04 -0.05 -0.24
C TYR A 12 6.78 -0.17 -1.58
N ALA A 13 6.16 -0.81 -2.57
CA ALA A 13 6.77 -0.96 -3.90
C ALA A 13 7.05 0.38 -4.57
N GLY A 14 6.07 1.30 -4.64
CA GLY A 14 6.29 2.60 -5.26
C GLY A 14 7.19 3.54 -4.44
N GLY A 15 7.06 3.52 -3.12
CA GLY A 15 7.92 4.26 -2.21
C GLY A 15 9.38 3.82 -2.27
N SER A 16 9.64 2.52 -2.52
CA SER A 16 11.01 2.02 -2.70
C SER A 16 11.73 2.63 -3.91
N VAL A 17 10.99 3.09 -4.92
CA VAL A 17 11.57 3.70 -6.14
C VAL A 17 11.53 5.23 -6.08
N LEU A 18 10.48 5.83 -5.52
CA LEU A 18 10.29 7.28 -5.53
C LEU A 18 10.74 8.00 -4.24
N GLY A 19 10.90 7.27 -3.14
CA GLY A 19 11.12 7.82 -1.80
C GLY A 19 9.85 8.45 -1.23
N ASP A 20 9.97 9.69 -0.73
CA ASP A 20 8.85 10.46 -0.18
C ASP A 20 7.76 10.65 -1.24
N SER A 21 6.60 10.02 -1.02
CA SER A 21 5.57 9.86 -2.04
C SER A 21 4.19 9.68 -1.44
N VAL A 22 3.18 10.03 -2.24
CA VAL A 22 1.76 9.91 -1.93
C VAL A 22 1.07 9.10 -3.01
N ARG A 23 0.02 8.36 -2.65
CA ARG A 23 -0.76 7.63 -3.65
C ARG A 23 -1.76 8.56 -4.33
N SER A 24 -1.77 8.58 -5.66
CA SER A 24 -2.71 9.36 -6.47
C SER A 24 -3.93 8.56 -6.89
N GLU A 25 -3.78 7.26 -7.16
CA GLU A 25 -4.87 6.39 -7.61
C GLU A 25 -4.73 4.99 -7.00
N TYR A 26 -5.86 4.36 -6.72
CA TYR A 26 -5.94 2.95 -6.34
C TYR A 26 -7.18 2.29 -6.93
N LYS A 27 -6.99 1.12 -7.56
CA LYS A 27 -8.05 0.25 -8.05
C LYS A 27 -7.77 -1.18 -7.58
N ILE A 28 -8.80 -1.87 -7.09
CA ILE A 28 -8.73 -3.29 -6.77
C ILE A 28 -9.89 -4.03 -7.42
N ASN A 29 -9.61 -5.21 -7.96
CA ASN A 29 -10.62 -6.15 -8.46
C ASN A 29 -10.54 -7.44 -7.65
N TYR A 30 -11.68 -7.85 -7.12
CA TYR A 30 -11.83 -9.15 -6.47
C TYR A 30 -12.23 -10.18 -7.52
N LEU A 31 -11.43 -11.23 -7.65
CA LEU A 31 -11.65 -12.27 -8.65
C LEU A 31 -12.49 -13.42 -8.08
N ARG A 32 -12.34 -13.70 -6.79
CA ARG A 32 -13.03 -14.79 -6.09
C ARG A 32 -13.00 -14.56 -4.57
N PRO A 33 -13.84 -15.25 -3.80
CA PRO A 33 -13.83 -15.19 -2.35
C PRO A 33 -12.45 -15.54 -1.77
N THR A 34 -12.06 -14.81 -0.75
CA THR A 34 -10.79 -15.02 -0.05
C THR A 34 -10.99 -16.04 1.06
N ILE A 35 -10.98 -17.31 0.69
CA ILE A 35 -11.11 -18.45 1.60
C ILE A 35 -9.73 -19.11 1.67
N GLY A 36 -9.10 -19.06 2.83
CA GLY A 36 -7.77 -19.61 3.04
C GLY A 36 -7.17 -19.19 4.38
N GLU A 37 -6.08 -19.83 4.75
CA GLU A 37 -5.40 -19.65 6.04
C GLU A 37 -4.37 -18.51 5.98
N ILE A 38 -3.75 -18.30 4.81
CA ILE A 38 -2.68 -17.33 4.61
C ILE A 38 -2.99 -16.44 3.41
N LEU A 39 -2.74 -15.13 3.56
CA LEU A 39 -2.81 -14.15 2.48
C LEU A 39 -1.44 -13.56 2.19
N ILE A 40 -1.07 -13.57 0.92
CA ILE A 40 0.20 -13.03 0.43
C ILE A 40 -0.12 -11.93 -0.59
N ALA A 41 0.34 -10.72 -0.32
CA ALA A 41 0.29 -9.60 -1.26
C ALA A 41 1.67 -9.44 -1.91
N LYS A 42 1.76 -9.71 -3.21
CA LYS A 42 2.98 -9.55 -4.01
C LYS A 42 2.83 -8.30 -4.88
N ALA A 43 3.59 -7.25 -4.56
CA ALA A 43 3.58 -6.00 -5.32
C ALA A 43 4.87 -5.81 -6.12
N SER A 44 4.73 -5.22 -7.30
CA SER A 44 5.84 -4.84 -8.18
C SER A 44 5.58 -3.49 -8.82
N VAL A 45 6.66 -2.79 -9.18
CA VAL A 45 6.61 -1.57 -9.97
C VAL A 45 6.57 -1.97 -11.44
N ILE A 46 5.50 -1.57 -12.13
CA ILE A 46 5.33 -1.82 -13.57
C ILE A 46 6.11 -0.80 -14.39
N SER A 47 6.07 0.46 -13.96
CA SER A 47 6.80 1.55 -14.60
C SER A 47 7.11 2.64 -13.58
N ALA A 48 8.30 3.22 -13.66
CA ALA A 48 8.72 4.33 -12.83
C ALA A 48 9.32 5.44 -13.68
N GLY A 49 8.79 6.65 -13.49
CA GLY A 49 9.33 7.88 -14.05
C GLY A 49 9.85 8.81 -12.95
N LYS A 50 10.21 10.04 -13.34
CA LYS A 50 10.75 11.04 -12.41
C LYS A 50 9.76 11.49 -11.32
N ARG A 51 8.47 11.49 -11.66
CA ARG A 51 7.39 12.09 -10.83
C ARG A 51 6.35 11.08 -10.36
N GLN A 52 6.20 9.96 -11.06
CA GLN A 52 5.19 8.94 -10.76
C GLN A 52 5.70 7.53 -11.03
N ALA A 53 5.09 6.55 -10.36
CA ALA A 53 5.32 5.14 -10.55
C ALA A 53 3.98 4.40 -10.57
N VAL A 54 3.79 3.56 -11.59
CA VAL A 54 2.64 2.67 -11.70
C VAL A 54 3.03 1.33 -11.08
N CYS A 55 2.26 0.89 -10.10
CA CYS A 55 2.54 -0.32 -9.35
C CYS A 55 1.34 -1.27 -9.45
N GLN A 56 1.62 -2.57 -9.48
CA GLN A 56 0.60 -3.62 -9.46
C GLN A 56 0.84 -4.53 -8.27
N CYS A 57 -0.25 -5.05 -7.69
CA CYS A 57 -0.21 -6.03 -6.62
C CYS A 57 -1.17 -7.18 -6.92
N GLN A 58 -0.67 -8.40 -6.77
CA GLN A 58 -1.47 -9.61 -6.82
C GLN A 58 -1.66 -10.11 -5.39
N VAL A 59 -2.90 -10.38 -5.00
CA VAL A 59 -3.20 -10.99 -3.71
C VAL A 59 -3.54 -12.45 -3.92
N ILE A 60 -2.81 -13.30 -3.22
CA ILE A 60 -2.88 -14.75 -3.30
C ILE A 60 -3.33 -15.26 -1.94
N ALA A 61 -4.35 -16.11 -1.92
CA ALA A 61 -4.72 -16.90 -0.77
C ALA A 61 -4.12 -18.30 -0.89
N ILE A 62 -3.61 -18.82 0.21
CA ILE A 62 -3.21 -20.23 0.33
C ILE A 62 -4.29 -20.94 1.12
N ALA A 63 -4.86 -21.98 0.53
CA ALA A 63 -5.83 -22.87 1.17
C ALA A 63 -5.50 -24.31 0.78
N GLU A 64 -5.41 -25.20 1.77
CA GLU A 64 -5.11 -26.63 1.54
C GLU A 64 -3.80 -26.85 0.75
N GLY A 65 -2.82 -25.96 0.94
CA GLY A 65 -1.55 -25.98 0.21
C GLY A 65 -1.59 -25.44 -1.22
N GLU A 66 -2.74 -24.98 -1.72
CA GLU A 66 -2.87 -24.42 -3.07
C GLU A 66 -2.86 -22.89 -3.07
N GLU A 67 -2.04 -22.29 -3.95
CA GLU A 67 -2.04 -20.85 -4.21
C GLU A 67 -3.18 -20.45 -5.17
N ARG A 68 -4.00 -19.49 -4.74
CA ARG A 68 -5.14 -18.98 -5.50
C ARG A 68 -5.13 -17.45 -5.51
N MET A 69 -5.04 -16.84 -6.69
CA MET A 69 -5.12 -15.38 -6.83
C MET A 69 -6.55 -14.86 -6.59
N VAL A 70 -6.76 -14.20 -5.45
CA VAL A 70 -8.09 -13.75 -5.00
C VAL A 70 -8.40 -12.32 -5.43
N ALA A 71 -7.38 -11.47 -5.60
CA ALA A 71 -7.56 -10.09 -6.04
C ALA A 71 -6.35 -9.57 -6.79
N VAL A 72 -6.57 -8.56 -7.62
CA VAL A 72 -5.52 -7.79 -8.30
C VAL A 72 -5.78 -6.32 -8.07
N ALA A 73 -4.77 -5.61 -7.60
CA ALA A 73 -4.79 -4.18 -7.40
C ALA A 73 -3.75 -3.49 -8.29
N GLN A 74 -4.06 -2.27 -8.71
CA GLN A 74 -3.14 -1.38 -9.37
C GLN A 74 -3.27 0.00 -8.74
N GLY A 75 -2.15 0.71 -8.63
CA GLY A 75 -2.16 2.08 -8.15
C GLY A 75 -1.05 2.89 -8.76
N THR A 76 -1.25 4.21 -8.73
CA THR A 76 -0.25 5.18 -9.16
C THR A 76 0.22 5.94 -7.93
N ILE A 77 1.54 5.99 -7.74
CA ILE A 77 2.21 6.68 -6.65
C ILE A 77 2.97 7.85 -7.25
N THR A 78 2.85 9.02 -6.63
CA THR A 78 3.43 10.28 -7.09
C THR A 78 4.35 10.84 -6.02
N LYS A 79 5.45 11.46 -6.42
CA LYS A 79 6.41 12.05 -5.50
C LYS A 79 5.77 13.16 -4.65
N ALA A 80 6.04 13.17 -3.35
CA ALA A 80 5.56 14.22 -2.46
C ALA A 80 6.30 15.54 -2.76
N GLY A 81 5.56 16.65 -2.83
CA GLY A 81 6.11 17.98 -3.13
C GLY A 81 6.11 18.37 -4.62
N ASP A 82 5.37 17.64 -5.44
CA ASP A 82 5.26 17.91 -6.87
C ASP A 82 3.94 18.62 -7.27
N SER A 83 3.18 19.04 -6.24
CA SER A 83 2.00 19.89 -6.35
C SER A 83 2.39 21.26 -6.91
N ARG A 84 2.24 21.42 -8.23
CA ARG A 84 2.19 22.75 -8.89
C ARG A 84 0.80 23.36 -8.87
N ASP A 85 -0.07 22.87 -7.99
CA ASP A 85 -1.40 23.44 -7.77
C ASP A 85 -1.37 24.09 -6.38
N GLY A 86 -1.66 25.40 -6.35
CA GLY A 86 -1.66 26.26 -5.17
C GLY A 86 -2.73 25.93 -4.13
N LEU A 87 -2.87 24.65 -3.78
CA LEU A 87 -3.44 24.20 -2.53
C LEU A 87 -2.29 23.63 -1.72
N ASP A 88 -1.57 24.54 -1.07
CA ASP A 88 -0.66 24.22 0.01
C ASP A 88 -1.51 23.63 1.15
N PHE A 89 -1.70 22.31 1.14
CA PHE A 89 -2.04 21.59 2.35
C PHE A 89 -0.73 21.47 3.12
N PRO A 90 -0.50 22.28 4.17
CA PRO A 90 0.72 22.15 4.94
C PRO A 90 0.68 20.80 5.62
N PHE A 91 1.40 19.82 5.05
CA PHE A 91 1.81 18.63 5.77
C PHE A 91 2.84 19.07 6.80
N ASP A 92 2.35 19.67 7.88
CA ASP A 92 3.16 20.19 8.96
C ASP A 92 3.71 19.02 9.76
N ARG A 93 4.99 18.69 9.53
CA ARG A 93 5.74 17.71 10.33
C ARG A 93 5.69 18.02 11.84
N ARG A 94 5.30 19.23 12.28
CA ARG A 94 5.13 19.61 13.69
C ARG A 94 3.77 19.24 14.30
N ARG A 95 2.76 18.90 13.48
CA ARG A 95 1.43 18.44 13.96
C ARG A 95 1.38 16.93 14.22
N ILE A 96 2.25 16.16 13.59
CA ILE A 96 2.44 14.75 13.92
C ILE A 96 3.52 14.69 14.99
N ARG A 97 3.16 14.99 16.23
CA ARG A 97 4.04 14.65 17.36
C ARG A 97 4.05 13.12 17.46
N PRO A 98 5.17 12.43 17.25
CA PRO A 98 5.24 11.04 17.64
C PRO A 98 5.25 11.04 19.16
N THR A 99 4.12 10.78 19.81
CA THR A 99 4.09 10.33 21.20
C THR A 99 4.50 8.86 21.26
N TRP A 100 5.63 8.50 20.62
CA TRP A 100 6.31 7.25 20.93
C TRP A 100 7.10 7.51 22.20
N GLY A 101 6.37 7.52 23.32
CA GLY A 101 6.98 7.24 24.61
C GLY A 101 7.65 5.87 24.52
N LEU A 102 8.86 5.78 25.05
CA LEU A 102 9.70 4.60 25.15
C LEU A 102 9.01 3.48 25.97
N SER A 103 8.00 2.82 25.42
CA SER A 103 7.45 1.51 25.82
C SER A 103 6.10 1.31 25.15
N GLY A 104 5.95 0.32 24.28
CA GLY A 104 4.65 0.02 23.67
C GLY A 104 4.64 -1.29 22.91
N GLN A 105 4.44 -2.38 23.63
CA GLN A 105 4.10 -3.69 23.07
C GLN A 105 2.88 -3.56 22.13
N PHE A 106 2.98 -4.15 20.94
CA PHE A 106 1.83 -4.42 20.10
C PHE A 106 1.19 -5.74 20.53
N SER A 107 -0.02 -5.69 21.07
CA SER A 107 -0.93 -6.84 21.19
C SER A 107 -2.16 -6.55 20.35
N LEU A 108 -2.38 -7.35 19.29
CA LEU A 108 -3.65 -7.37 18.56
C LEU A 108 -4.60 -8.30 19.30
N ASN A 109 -5.59 -7.75 20.00
CA ASN A 109 -6.76 -8.50 20.39
C ASN A 109 -7.84 -8.29 19.31
N GLN A 110 -8.12 -9.33 18.54
CA GLN A 110 -9.26 -9.36 17.63
C GLN A 110 -10.48 -9.83 18.43
N TYR A 111 -11.57 -9.07 18.36
CA TYR A 111 -12.94 -9.56 18.55
C TYR A 111 -13.66 -9.44 17.22
#